data_AF-A0A1D2RC18-F1
#
_entry.id   AF-A0A1D2RC18-F1
#
_cell.length_a   1.000
_cell.length_b   1.000
_cell.length_c   1.000
_cell.angle_alpha   90.00
_cell.angle_beta   90.00
_cell.angle_gamma   90.00
#
_symmetry.space_group_name_H-M   'P 1'
#
loop_
_entity.id
_entity.type
_entity.pdbx_description
1 polymer ?
#
loop_
_entity_poly.entity_id
_entity_poly.type
_entity_poly.pdbx_seq_one_letter_code
_entity_poly.pdbx_strand_id
1 'polypeptide(L)'
;MLNRLAQSISSTLEVEKILEIILQETMTITSAKQGSILSIQPEGERQMYTRFKSVVDRSTGERLSRLSDLVGGWVLKNGGSLITENITKDDRFIEAKEWLKGIASVLAVPMIVGGAVTGIIILTKKIEFTQSDMELMTIVANQCGQFLENAKQYQKIYRENIRLRCEVEQQYSFHGLIGSSPAMLKVFEVLHRIIPGEARILIEGESGTGKELIARTIHYNGPRKEHKFVPVDCGALPETLLESELFGHVKGAFTGATATKKGLFEVAHQGTLFLDEITNTSITFQAKLLRAIQEGEIKPVGAVEQRKVDVRIIVATSGNLKTKVAAKEFREDLYYRLNVVTLHLPPLRERKEDIRHLAGHFLSQFLEKTKPVKQLHGFTAPAMRIFENYDWPGNIRELENVIERAVTLAHPDEQMISPELLPDFLVQDRFTPVESISDQRQNKLVAEMDRTERHMILAALEKHGGNRTQAAKSLGIARTTLLLKMKKHQLDL
;
A
#
# COMPACT_ATOMS: atom_id res chain seq x y z
N MET A 1 -10.94 -36.99 -6.51
CA MET A 1 -9.53 -36.98 -6.04
C MET A 1 -8.73 -35.88 -6.75
N LEU A 2 -8.48 -35.97 -8.06
CA LEU A 2 -7.85 -34.90 -8.86
C LEU A 2 -8.51 -33.52 -8.66
N ASN A 3 -9.84 -33.48 -8.56
CA ASN A 3 -10.58 -32.23 -8.33
C ASN A 3 -10.28 -31.57 -6.96
N ARG A 4 -10.01 -32.37 -5.91
CA ARG A 4 -9.65 -31.87 -4.57
C ARG A 4 -8.23 -31.32 -4.55
N LEU A 5 -7.32 -31.98 -5.26
CA LEU A 5 -5.94 -31.54 -5.45
C LEU A 5 -5.91 -30.23 -6.26
N ALA A 6 -6.68 -30.16 -7.35
CA ALA A 6 -6.84 -28.94 -8.15
C ALA A 6 -7.43 -27.76 -7.35
N GLN A 7 -8.47 -28.00 -6.53
CA GLN A 7 -9.05 -26.98 -5.63
C GLN A 7 -8.09 -26.52 -4.53
N SER A 8 -7.27 -27.44 -4.00
CA SER A 8 -6.31 -27.11 -2.94
C SER A 8 -5.14 -26.30 -3.51
N ILE A 9 -4.65 -26.65 -4.70
CA ILE A 9 -3.60 -25.91 -5.39
C ILE A 9 -4.09 -24.53 -5.85
N SER A 10 -5.34 -24.39 -6.31
CA SER A 10 -5.88 -23.09 -6.75
C SER A 10 -6.14 -22.09 -5.61
N SER A 11 -6.05 -22.53 -4.34
CA SER A 11 -6.25 -21.68 -3.17
C SER A 11 -5.05 -20.78 -2.82
N THR A 12 -3.90 -20.95 -3.48
CA THR A 12 -2.69 -20.18 -3.21
C THR A 12 -1.83 -20.02 -4.47
N LEU A 13 -1.08 -18.92 -4.56
CA LEU A 13 -0.12 -18.64 -5.64
C LEU A 13 1.33 -18.71 -5.15
N GLU A 14 1.54 -19.13 -3.89
CA GLU A 14 2.87 -19.33 -3.33
C GLU A 14 3.42 -20.68 -3.75
N VAL A 15 4.48 -20.66 -4.56
CA VAL A 15 5.14 -21.86 -5.10
C VAL A 15 5.51 -22.87 -4.00
N GLU A 16 6.00 -22.38 -2.85
CA GLU A 16 6.37 -23.24 -1.72
C GLU A 16 5.16 -23.97 -1.13
N LYS A 17 4.04 -23.26 -0.97
CA LYS A 17 2.81 -23.82 -0.42
C LYS A 17 2.16 -24.80 -1.40
N ILE A 18 2.23 -24.51 -2.70
CA ILE A 18 1.79 -25.43 -3.76
C ILE A 18 2.60 -26.74 -3.69
N LEU A 19 3.93 -26.67 -3.57
CA LEU A 19 4.79 -27.85 -3.46
C LEU A 19 4.48 -28.67 -2.20
N GLU A 20 4.19 -28.02 -1.07
CA GLU A 20 3.79 -28.71 0.16
C GLU A 20 2.47 -29.46 0.01
N ILE A 21 1.47 -28.84 -0.63
CA ILE A 21 0.17 -29.47 -0.93
C ILE A 21 0.36 -30.67 -1.86
N ILE A 22 1.13 -30.51 -2.95
CA ILE A 22 1.41 -31.60 -3.89
C ILE A 22 2.03 -32.79 -3.16
N LEU A 23 3.04 -32.54 -2.32
CA LEU A 23 3.72 -33.60 -1.61
C LEU A 23 2.80 -34.33 -0.62
N GLN A 24 2.01 -33.61 0.17
CA GLN A 24 1.08 -34.21 1.13
C GLN A 24 -0.01 -35.04 0.45
N GLU A 25 -0.61 -34.52 -0.62
CA GLU A 25 -1.66 -35.20 -1.35
C GLU A 25 -1.11 -36.45 -2.05
N THR A 26 0.05 -36.37 -2.70
CA THR A 26 0.67 -37.54 -3.37
C THR A 26 1.08 -38.64 -2.40
N MET A 27 1.55 -38.27 -1.20
CA MET A 27 1.81 -39.24 -0.14
C MET A 27 0.52 -39.91 0.35
N THR A 28 -0.58 -39.16 0.47
CA THR A 28 -1.88 -39.68 0.89
C THR A 28 -2.49 -40.61 -0.17
N ILE A 29 -2.42 -40.21 -1.45
CA ILE A 29 -2.91 -41.01 -2.60
C ILE A 29 -2.24 -42.38 -2.64
N THR A 30 -0.91 -42.42 -2.47
CA THR A 30 -0.11 -43.63 -2.64
C THR A 30 0.17 -44.39 -1.35
N SER A 31 -0.34 -43.89 -0.22
CA SER A 31 0.02 -44.35 1.13
C SER A 31 1.54 -44.37 1.37
N ALA A 32 2.26 -43.40 0.80
CA ALA A 32 3.70 -43.29 0.97
C ALA A 32 4.05 -42.84 2.40
N LYS A 33 5.12 -43.42 2.94
CA LYS A 33 5.61 -43.07 4.29
C LYS A 33 6.51 -41.85 4.25
N GLN A 34 7.23 -41.66 3.16
CA GLN A 34 8.15 -40.54 2.98
C GLN A 34 8.05 -40.02 1.55
N GLY A 35 8.33 -38.74 1.36
CA GLY A 35 8.40 -38.16 0.04
C GLY A 35 9.23 -36.89 -0.02
N SER A 36 9.66 -36.55 -1.23
CA SER A 36 10.40 -35.33 -1.55
C SER A 36 10.08 -34.88 -2.97
N ILE A 37 10.19 -33.57 -3.22
CA ILE A 37 10.09 -33.02 -4.56
C ILE A 37 11.41 -32.33 -4.91
N LEU A 38 12.02 -32.75 -6.00
CA LEU A 38 13.14 -32.04 -6.61
C LEU A 38 12.58 -31.01 -7.58
N SER A 39 12.90 -29.73 -7.40
CA SER A 39 12.64 -28.72 -8.42
C SER A 39 13.87 -28.57 -9.30
N ILE A 40 13.66 -28.62 -10.61
CA ILE A 40 14.72 -28.40 -11.59
C ILE A 40 14.58 -26.96 -12.07
N GLN A 41 15.68 -26.20 -11.98
CA GLN A 41 15.75 -24.87 -12.56
C GLN A 41 16.85 -24.83 -13.62
N PRO A 42 16.57 -24.30 -14.82
CA PRO A 42 17.62 -24.07 -15.82
C PRO A 42 18.46 -22.86 -15.41
N GLU A 43 19.79 -23.01 -15.34
CA GLU A 43 20.74 -21.92 -15.13
C GLU A 43 21.88 -22.01 -16.18
N GLY A 44 21.69 -21.35 -17.32
CA GLY A 44 22.60 -21.44 -18.47
C GLY A 44 22.58 -22.84 -19.13
N GLU A 45 23.74 -23.44 -19.38
CA GLU A 45 23.87 -24.79 -19.96
C GLU A 45 23.89 -25.92 -18.90
N ARG A 46 23.83 -25.60 -17.60
CA ARG A 46 23.82 -26.60 -16.52
C ARG A 46 22.45 -26.65 -15.84
N GLN A 47 21.95 -27.86 -15.60
CA GLN A 47 20.76 -28.08 -14.79
C GLN A 47 21.16 -28.10 -13.31
N MET A 48 20.76 -27.08 -12.53
CA MET A 48 20.89 -27.10 -11.08
C MET A 48 19.59 -27.60 -10.42
N TYR A 49 19.74 -28.34 -9.33
CA TYR A 49 18.62 -28.90 -8.56
C TYR A 49 18.44 -28.12 -7.27
N THR A 50 17.23 -27.58 -7.05
CA THR A 50 16.85 -27.03 -5.75
C THR A 50 15.86 -28.00 -5.11
N ARG A 51 16.24 -28.56 -3.96
CA ARG A 51 15.40 -29.50 -3.22
C ARG A 51 14.31 -28.74 -2.47
N PHE A 52 13.05 -29.07 -2.73
CA PHE A 52 11.96 -28.59 -1.91
C PHE A 52 11.61 -29.61 -0.82
N LYS A 53 11.57 -29.12 0.42
CA LYS A 53 11.13 -29.70 1.71
C LYS A 53 10.73 -31.20 1.71
N SER A 54 11.40 -31.97 2.57
CA SER A 54 11.08 -33.36 2.91
C SER A 54 10.04 -33.42 4.03
N VAL A 55 8.94 -34.18 3.84
CA VAL A 55 8.02 -34.51 4.93
C VAL A 55 8.43 -35.85 5.54
N VAL A 56 9.39 -35.83 6.47
CA VAL A 56 9.61 -36.91 7.46
C VAL A 56 10.42 -36.39 8.66
N ASP A 57 10.12 -36.95 9.84
CA ASP A 57 10.86 -36.95 11.09
C ASP A 57 12.36 -36.55 11.01
N ARG A 58 12.77 -35.62 11.89
CA ARG A 58 14.08 -34.91 11.88
C ARG A 58 15.31 -35.84 11.83
N SER A 59 15.20 -37.07 12.29
CA SER A 59 16.30 -38.06 12.32
C SER A 59 16.59 -38.76 10.99
N THR A 60 15.73 -38.61 9.97
CA THR A 60 15.78 -39.40 8.71
C THR A 60 16.09 -38.59 7.45
N GLY A 61 16.22 -37.27 7.56
CA GLY A 61 16.27 -36.34 6.43
C GLY A 61 17.51 -36.48 5.53
N GLU A 62 18.69 -36.75 6.10
CA GLU A 62 19.94 -36.82 5.32
C GLU A 62 19.97 -38.05 4.38
N ARG A 63 19.37 -39.15 4.82
CA ARG A 63 19.27 -40.38 4.04
C ARG A 63 18.29 -40.25 2.87
N LEU A 64 17.14 -39.61 3.12
CA LEU A 64 16.16 -39.33 2.06
C LEU A 64 16.73 -38.34 1.04
N SER A 65 17.49 -37.35 1.49
CA SER A 65 18.24 -36.43 0.62
C SER A 65 19.13 -37.16 -0.39
N ARG A 66 20.00 -38.06 0.10
CA ARG A 66 20.92 -38.82 -0.78
C ARG A 66 20.16 -39.76 -1.72
N LEU A 67 19.06 -40.35 -1.26
CA LEU A 67 18.17 -41.15 -2.09
C LEU A 67 17.57 -40.30 -3.22
N SER A 68 17.05 -39.12 -2.90
CA SER A 68 16.43 -38.23 -3.87
C SER A 68 17.41 -37.85 -4.98
N ASP A 69 18.67 -37.56 -4.64
CA ASP A 69 19.69 -37.20 -5.62
C ASP A 69 20.04 -38.39 -6.54
N LEU A 70 20.19 -39.59 -5.98
CA LEU A 70 20.48 -40.82 -6.73
C LEU A 70 19.36 -41.17 -7.72
N VAL A 71 18.13 -41.22 -7.21
CA VAL A 71 16.93 -41.60 -7.96
C VAL A 71 16.55 -40.51 -8.96
N GLY A 72 16.62 -39.25 -8.53
CA GLY A 72 16.35 -38.09 -9.38
C GLY A 72 17.34 -37.98 -10.55
N GLY A 73 18.63 -38.21 -10.30
CA GLY A 73 19.66 -38.24 -11.35
C GLY A 73 19.39 -39.34 -12.39
N TRP A 74 18.91 -40.51 -11.95
CA TRP A 74 18.51 -41.59 -12.86
C TRP A 74 17.30 -41.20 -13.71
N VAL A 75 16.25 -40.64 -13.11
CA VAL A 75 15.03 -40.21 -13.81
C VAL A 75 15.34 -39.16 -14.87
N LEU A 76 16.22 -38.21 -14.56
CA LEU A 76 16.66 -37.17 -15.49
C LEU A 76 17.45 -37.71 -16.68
N LYS A 77 18.37 -38.65 -16.43
CA LYS A 77 19.21 -39.23 -17.48
C LYS A 77 18.40 -40.09 -18.46
N ASN A 78 17.38 -40.80 -17.96
CA ASN A 78 16.60 -41.76 -18.74
C ASN A 78 15.24 -41.21 -19.23
N GLY A 79 14.80 -40.06 -18.72
CA GLY A 79 13.58 -39.38 -19.17
C GLY A 79 12.27 -40.10 -18.82
N GLY A 80 12.27 -41.00 -17.84
CA GLY A 80 11.12 -41.85 -17.52
C GLY A 80 10.89 -42.07 -16.03
N SER A 81 9.66 -42.47 -15.70
CA SER A 81 9.28 -42.86 -14.33
C SER A 81 10.05 -44.11 -13.88
N LEU A 82 10.31 -44.19 -12.57
CA LEU A 82 11.06 -45.25 -11.93
C LEU A 82 10.22 -45.88 -10.82
N ILE A 83 10.11 -47.20 -10.84
CA ILE A 83 9.50 -48.00 -9.79
C ILE A 83 10.48 -49.11 -9.39
N THR A 84 10.60 -49.38 -8.10
CA THR A 84 11.44 -50.46 -7.55
C THR A 84 10.64 -51.26 -6.54
N GLU A 85 10.56 -52.58 -6.66
CA GLU A 85 9.96 -53.43 -5.62
C GLU A 85 10.80 -53.40 -4.33
N ASN A 86 12.13 -53.49 -4.50
CA ASN A 86 13.10 -53.35 -3.43
C ASN A 86 14.37 -52.66 -3.93
N ILE A 87 14.59 -51.41 -3.53
CA ILE A 87 15.71 -50.61 -4.03
C ILE A 87 17.09 -51.19 -3.65
N THR A 88 17.18 -51.96 -2.55
CA THR A 88 18.44 -52.61 -2.15
C THR A 88 18.79 -53.86 -2.97
N LYS A 89 17.84 -54.35 -3.76
CA LYS A 89 18.00 -55.49 -4.68
C LYS A 89 17.96 -55.06 -6.15
N ASP A 90 17.83 -53.77 -6.41
CA ASP A 90 17.68 -53.24 -7.75
C ASP A 90 19.06 -53.05 -8.39
N ASP A 91 19.29 -53.70 -9.54
CA ASP A 91 20.57 -53.67 -10.26
C ASP A 91 21.02 -52.24 -10.61
N ARG A 92 20.06 -51.32 -10.78
CA ARG A 92 20.33 -49.90 -11.10
C ARG A 92 21.03 -49.15 -9.96
N PHE A 93 20.96 -49.66 -8.73
CA PHE A 93 21.42 -48.97 -7.52
C PHE A 93 22.26 -49.85 -6.56
N ILE A 94 22.82 -50.97 -7.05
CA ILE A 94 23.59 -51.92 -6.24
C ILE A 94 24.73 -51.25 -5.44
N GLU A 95 25.44 -50.30 -6.04
CA GLU A 95 26.57 -49.59 -5.41
C GLU A 95 26.15 -48.80 -4.16
N ALA A 96 24.87 -48.44 -4.04
CA ALA A 96 24.30 -47.71 -2.91
C ALA A 96 23.65 -48.61 -1.85
N LYS A 97 23.65 -49.94 -2.05
CA LYS A 97 22.88 -50.91 -1.24
C LYS A 97 23.11 -50.79 0.26
N GLU A 98 24.33 -50.53 0.70
CA GLU A 98 24.73 -50.53 2.11
C GLU A 98 24.01 -49.43 2.92
N TRP A 99 23.90 -48.23 2.35
CA TRP A 99 23.21 -47.10 2.98
C TRP A 99 21.75 -46.97 2.53
N LEU A 100 21.23 -47.86 1.68
CA LEU A 100 19.79 -47.96 1.32
C LEU A 100 18.99 -48.94 2.20
N LYS A 101 19.65 -49.76 3.03
CA LYS A 101 19.05 -50.70 4.01
C LYS A 101 17.87 -50.13 4.84
N GLY A 102 16.64 -50.55 4.57
CA GLY A 102 15.45 -50.11 5.30
C GLY A 102 14.51 -49.20 4.52
N ILE A 103 14.92 -48.79 3.31
CA ILE A 103 14.02 -48.32 2.26
C ILE A 103 13.62 -49.57 1.46
N ALA A 104 12.33 -49.87 1.39
CA ALA A 104 11.84 -51.02 0.62
C ALA A 104 11.59 -50.57 -0.82
N SER A 105 10.46 -49.91 -1.07
CA SER A 105 9.99 -49.56 -2.40
C SER A 105 10.10 -48.05 -2.65
N VAL A 106 10.46 -47.68 -3.88
CA VAL A 106 10.62 -46.29 -4.32
C VAL A 106 9.86 -46.09 -5.62
N LEU A 107 9.13 -44.98 -5.69
CA LEU A 107 8.47 -44.48 -6.88
C LEU A 107 8.99 -43.07 -7.16
N ALA A 108 9.50 -42.84 -8.36
CA ALA A 108 9.89 -41.51 -8.81
C ALA A 108 9.25 -41.20 -10.16
N VAL A 109 8.57 -40.07 -10.23
CA VAL A 109 7.85 -39.63 -11.44
C VAL A 109 8.29 -38.21 -11.82
N PRO A 110 8.68 -37.98 -13.09
CA PRO A 110 9.00 -36.64 -13.57
C PRO A 110 7.73 -35.81 -13.75
N MET A 111 7.82 -34.53 -13.44
CA MET A 111 6.85 -33.50 -13.84
C MET A 111 7.33 -32.92 -15.16
N ILE A 112 6.59 -33.19 -16.24
CA ILE A 112 6.99 -32.78 -17.59
C ILE A 112 6.06 -31.65 -18.05
N VAL A 113 6.65 -30.51 -18.43
CA VAL A 113 5.94 -29.36 -19.00
C VAL A 113 6.66 -28.94 -20.27
N GLY A 114 5.94 -28.85 -21.39
CA GLY A 114 6.51 -28.45 -22.68
C GLY A 114 7.67 -29.34 -23.18
N GLY A 115 7.72 -30.61 -22.76
CA GLY A 115 8.78 -31.56 -23.10
C GLY A 115 10.03 -31.50 -22.20
N ALA A 116 10.07 -30.59 -21.22
CA ALA A 116 11.14 -30.49 -20.25
C ALA A 116 10.73 -31.00 -18.86
N VAL A 117 11.65 -31.63 -18.13
CA VAL A 117 11.43 -32.05 -16.75
C VAL A 117 11.61 -30.84 -15.83
N THR A 118 10.53 -30.37 -15.20
CA THR A 118 10.53 -29.18 -14.31
C THR A 118 10.65 -29.55 -12.84
N GLY A 119 10.42 -30.81 -12.51
CA GLY A 119 10.73 -31.40 -11.21
C GLY A 119 10.46 -32.89 -11.17
N ILE A 120 10.73 -33.52 -10.02
CA ILE A 120 10.59 -34.96 -9.82
C ILE A 120 9.96 -35.19 -8.46
N ILE A 121 8.87 -35.96 -8.43
CA ILE A 121 8.23 -36.40 -7.19
C ILE A 121 8.80 -37.76 -6.85
N ILE A 122 9.38 -37.90 -5.66
CA ILE A 122 10.00 -39.14 -5.18
C ILE A 122 9.29 -39.56 -3.90
N LEU A 123 8.77 -40.78 -3.89
CA LEU A 123 7.98 -41.36 -2.80
C LEU A 123 8.60 -42.67 -2.37
N THR A 124 8.54 -42.98 -1.07
CA THR A 124 8.97 -44.26 -0.53
C THR A 124 7.90 -44.88 0.36
N LYS A 125 7.76 -46.20 0.28
CA LYS A 125 6.87 -46.95 1.17
C LYS A 125 7.47 -48.33 1.50
N LYS A 126 6.99 -48.95 2.57
CA LYS A 126 7.51 -50.25 3.05
C LYS A 126 7.07 -51.44 2.19
N ILE A 127 5.99 -51.26 1.44
CA ILE A 127 5.36 -52.24 0.56
C ILE A 127 5.68 -51.86 -0.89
N GLU A 128 5.63 -52.78 -1.82
CA GLU A 128 5.83 -52.52 -3.25
C GLU A 128 4.85 -51.47 -3.80
N PHE A 129 5.35 -50.57 -4.65
CA PHE A 129 4.50 -49.71 -5.49
C PHE A 129 4.05 -50.53 -6.70
N THR A 130 2.78 -50.41 -7.06
CA THR A 130 2.23 -51.13 -8.21
C THR A 130 2.42 -50.34 -9.50
N GLN A 131 2.31 -51.00 -10.64
CA GLN A 131 2.28 -50.34 -11.94
C GLN A 131 1.17 -49.28 -12.03
N SER A 132 0.00 -49.56 -11.44
CA SER A 132 -1.12 -48.61 -11.35
C SER A 132 -0.79 -47.38 -10.49
N ASP A 133 0.01 -47.53 -9.43
CA ASP A 133 0.50 -46.38 -8.64
C ASP A 133 1.35 -45.46 -9.53
N MET A 134 2.24 -46.03 -10.36
CA MET A 134 3.10 -45.27 -11.27
C MET A 134 2.31 -44.56 -12.36
N GLU A 135 1.34 -45.23 -12.98
CA GLU A 135 0.48 -44.63 -14.02
C GLU A 135 -0.32 -43.45 -13.47
N LEU A 136 -0.98 -43.62 -12.32
CA LEU A 136 -1.72 -42.56 -11.65
C LEU A 136 -0.81 -41.39 -11.29
N MET A 137 0.36 -41.68 -10.70
CA MET A 137 1.31 -40.66 -10.28
C MET A 137 1.92 -39.91 -11.45
N THR A 138 2.09 -40.54 -12.60
CA THR A 138 2.57 -39.87 -13.83
C THR A 138 1.56 -38.82 -14.29
N ILE A 139 0.26 -39.12 -14.24
CA ILE A 139 -0.81 -38.16 -14.59
C ILE A 139 -0.82 -36.99 -13.60
N VAL A 140 -0.78 -37.30 -12.29
CA VAL A 140 -0.77 -36.28 -11.23
C VAL A 140 0.46 -35.39 -11.34
N ALA A 141 1.65 -35.96 -11.56
CA ALA A 141 2.90 -35.22 -11.69
C ALA A 141 2.87 -34.22 -12.84
N ASN A 142 2.35 -34.60 -14.00
CA ASN A 142 2.24 -33.69 -15.15
C ASN A 142 1.27 -32.53 -14.89
N GLN A 143 0.10 -32.79 -14.27
CA GLN A 143 -0.83 -31.72 -13.90
C GLN A 143 -0.22 -30.77 -12.87
N CYS A 144 0.41 -31.31 -11.83
CA CYS A 144 1.12 -30.53 -10.82
C CYS A 144 2.23 -29.68 -11.43
N GLY A 145 2.98 -30.22 -12.40
CA GLY A 145 4.00 -29.50 -13.16
C GLY A 145 3.43 -28.26 -13.86
N GLN A 146 2.28 -28.39 -14.53
CA GLN A 146 1.63 -27.26 -15.21
C GLN A 146 1.18 -26.17 -14.23
N PHE A 147 0.61 -26.54 -13.08
CA PHE A 147 0.22 -25.57 -12.05
C PHE A 147 1.41 -24.82 -11.48
N LEU A 148 2.51 -25.54 -11.21
CA LEU A 148 3.77 -24.97 -10.73
C LEU A 148 4.36 -23.97 -11.72
N GLU A 149 4.37 -24.31 -13.01
CA GLU A 149 4.88 -23.43 -14.05
C GLU A 149 4.03 -22.17 -14.18
N ASN A 150 2.71 -22.29 -14.16
CA ASN A 150 1.79 -21.15 -14.19
C ASN A 150 1.99 -20.23 -12.97
N ALA A 151 2.16 -20.79 -11.77
CA ALA A 151 2.41 -20.00 -10.55
C ALA A 151 3.75 -19.26 -10.63
N LYS A 152 4.81 -19.91 -11.12
CA LYS A 152 6.13 -19.27 -11.35
C LYS A 152 6.05 -18.13 -12.36
N GLN A 153 5.35 -18.34 -13.49
CA GLN A 153 5.15 -17.30 -14.50
C GLN A 153 4.35 -16.12 -13.95
N TYR A 154 3.30 -16.37 -13.19
CA TYR A 154 2.51 -15.31 -12.54
C TYR A 154 3.36 -14.49 -11.57
N GLN A 155 4.19 -15.13 -10.75
CA GLN A 155 5.12 -14.44 -9.86
C GLN A 155 6.15 -13.60 -10.63
N LYS A 156 6.68 -14.11 -11.75
CA LYS A 156 7.61 -13.38 -12.61
C LYS A 156 6.97 -12.12 -13.18
N ILE A 157 5.77 -12.26 -13.78
CA ILE A 157 4.99 -11.16 -14.33
C ILE A 157 4.69 -10.13 -13.23
N TYR A 158 4.30 -10.56 -12.04
CA TYR A 158 4.01 -9.68 -10.91
C TYR A 158 5.25 -8.89 -10.45
N ARG A 159 6.40 -9.56 -10.31
CA ARG A 159 7.68 -8.91 -9.96
C ARG A 159 8.14 -7.94 -11.04
N GLU A 160 7.99 -8.29 -12.30
CA GLU A 160 8.33 -7.44 -13.43
C GLU A 160 7.39 -6.24 -13.52
N ASN A 161 6.09 -6.41 -13.23
CA ASN A 161 5.14 -5.30 -13.12
C ASN A 161 5.51 -4.35 -11.99
N ILE A 162 5.89 -4.86 -10.81
CA ILE A 162 6.39 -4.04 -9.69
C ILE A 162 7.68 -3.32 -10.12
N ARG A 163 8.64 -4.03 -10.72
CA ARG A 163 9.91 -3.45 -11.15
C ARG A 163 9.71 -2.33 -12.18
N LEU A 164 8.87 -2.56 -13.19
CA LEU A 164 8.56 -1.56 -14.22
C LEU A 164 7.82 -0.37 -13.61
N ARG A 165 6.90 -0.60 -12.66
CA ARG A 165 6.29 0.48 -11.88
C ARG A 165 7.34 1.26 -11.09
N CYS A 166 8.28 0.58 -10.44
CA CYS A 166 9.38 1.22 -9.71
C CYS A 166 10.37 1.96 -10.64
N GLU A 167 10.65 1.46 -11.84
CA GLU A 167 11.51 2.14 -12.82
C GLU A 167 10.81 3.37 -13.40
N VAL A 168 9.50 3.32 -13.62
CA VAL A 168 8.67 4.49 -13.94
C VAL A 168 8.68 5.46 -12.75
N GLU A 169 8.44 4.98 -11.53
CA GLU A 169 8.56 5.80 -10.31
C GLU A 169 9.95 6.43 -10.20
N GLN A 170 11.04 5.75 -10.56
CA GLN A 170 12.40 6.29 -10.54
C GLN A 170 12.68 7.31 -11.64
N GLN A 171 12.08 7.17 -12.83
CA GLN A 171 12.19 8.17 -13.90
C GLN A 171 11.41 9.46 -13.57
N TYR A 172 10.37 9.35 -12.74
CA TYR A 172 9.52 10.47 -12.31
C TYR A 172 9.70 10.85 -10.83
N SER A 173 10.66 10.26 -10.09
CA SER A 173 10.82 10.50 -8.65
C SER A 173 11.58 11.79 -8.37
N PHE A 174 10.82 12.84 -8.21
CA PHE A 174 11.24 13.92 -7.34
C PHE A 174 11.28 13.36 -5.91
N HIS A 175 12.46 13.35 -5.28
CA HIS A 175 12.64 12.80 -3.94
C HIS A 175 11.58 13.35 -2.98
N GLY A 176 10.65 12.48 -2.54
CA GLY A 176 9.56 12.81 -1.62
C GLY A 176 8.16 12.92 -2.24
N LEU A 177 7.99 13.00 -3.56
CA LEU A 177 6.67 12.96 -4.20
C LEU A 177 6.22 11.51 -4.46
N ILE A 178 5.02 11.17 -3.98
CA ILE A 178 4.42 9.85 -4.14
C ILE A 178 3.18 9.99 -5.01
N GLY A 179 3.14 9.24 -6.11
CA GLY A 179 2.01 9.21 -7.03
C GLY A 179 2.24 8.26 -8.20
N SER A 180 1.21 7.52 -8.56
CA SER A 180 1.13 6.55 -9.65
C SER A 180 -0.16 6.69 -10.46
N SER A 181 -1.14 7.42 -9.93
CA SER A 181 -2.41 7.70 -10.59
C SER A 181 -2.21 8.49 -11.90
N PRO A 182 -3.08 8.29 -12.92
CA PRO A 182 -3.02 9.04 -14.17
C PRO A 182 -3.07 10.56 -13.97
N ALA A 183 -3.76 11.03 -12.92
CA ALA A 183 -3.84 12.44 -12.58
C ALA A 183 -2.48 12.97 -12.08
N MET A 184 -1.77 12.23 -11.22
CA MET A 184 -0.44 12.60 -10.76
C MET A 184 0.64 12.48 -11.84
N LEU A 185 0.54 11.51 -12.74
CA LEU A 185 1.48 11.40 -13.86
C LEU A 185 1.47 12.65 -14.75
N LYS A 186 0.29 13.23 -15.02
CA LYS A 186 0.17 14.51 -15.73
C LYS A 186 0.84 15.67 -14.97
N VAL A 187 0.74 15.69 -13.64
CA VAL A 187 1.44 16.69 -12.82
C VAL A 187 2.96 16.52 -12.97
N PHE A 188 3.47 15.29 -12.93
CA PHE A 188 4.90 15.01 -13.11
C PHE A 188 5.40 15.39 -14.50
N GLU A 189 4.65 15.13 -15.56
CA GLU A 189 4.99 15.57 -16.92
C GLU A 189 5.17 17.09 -17.01
N VAL A 190 4.28 17.86 -16.38
CA VAL A 190 4.41 19.32 -16.33
C VAL A 190 5.61 19.72 -15.48
N LEU A 191 5.83 19.08 -14.32
CA LEU A 191 6.99 19.35 -13.46
C LEU A 191 8.31 19.20 -14.21
N HIS A 192 8.49 18.12 -14.97
CA HIS A 192 9.70 17.90 -15.77
C HIS A 192 9.97 19.02 -16.79
N ARG A 193 8.92 19.63 -17.35
CA ARG A 193 9.05 20.71 -18.33
C ARG A 193 9.39 22.06 -17.67
N ILE A 194 8.86 22.32 -16.47
CA ILE A 194 8.98 23.64 -15.81
C ILE A 194 10.20 23.76 -14.91
N ILE A 195 10.73 22.64 -14.40
CA ILE A 195 11.86 22.61 -13.46
C ILE A 195 13.14 23.24 -14.04
N PRO A 196 13.56 22.93 -15.29
CA PRO A 196 14.77 23.51 -15.87
C PRO A 196 14.68 25.03 -16.12
N GLY A 197 13.47 25.59 -16.20
CA GLY A 197 13.23 27.00 -16.49
C GLY A 197 13.16 27.89 -15.25
N GLU A 198 13.05 29.20 -15.48
CA GLU A 198 12.87 30.23 -14.44
C GLU A 198 11.45 30.84 -14.43
N ALA A 199 10.51 30.24 -15.16
CA ALA A 199 9.14 30.73 -15.21
C ALA A 199 8.51 30.80 -13.81
N ARG A 200 7.62 31.79 -13.63
CA ARG A 200 6.78 31.92 -12.43
C ARG A 200 5.68 30.86 -12.50
N ILE A 201 5.43 30.21 -11.38
CA ILE A 201 4.55 29.04 -11.31
C ILE A 201 3.44 29.32 -10.31
N LEU A 202 2.19 29.11 -10.75
CA LEU A 202 0.99 29.11 -9.92
C LEU A 202 0.57 27.66 -9.66
N ILE A 203 0.55 27.26 -8.39
CA ILE A 203 0.10 25.95 -7.95
C ILE A 203 -1.32 26.10 -7.39
N GLU A 204 -2.30 25.51 -8.06
CA GLU A 204 -3.69 25.49 -7.60
C GLU A 204 -4.04 24.09 -7.09
N GLY A 205 -4.70 24.02 -5.94
CA GLY A 205 -5.19 22.75 -5.41
C GLY A 205 -5.65 22.89 -3.96
N GLU A 206 -6.56 22.02 -3.55
CA GLU A 206 -7.15 22.06 -2.20
C GLU A 206 -6.10 22.04 -1.09
N SER A 207 -6.50 22.47 0.11
CA SER A 207 -5.64 22.38 1.28
C SER A 207 -5.25 20.92 1.57
N GLY A 208 -3.99 20.71 1.96
CA GLY A 208 -3.48 19.37 2.26
C GLY A 208 -3.11 18.51 1.05
N THR A 209 -3.13 19.03 -0.19
CA THR A 209 -2.76 18.26 -1.40
C THR A 209 -1.23 18.11 -1.62
N GLY A 210 -0.41 18.87 -0.87
CA GLY A 210 1.06 18.85 -0.97
C GLY A 210 1.67 20.00 -1.78
N LYS A 211 1.01 21.16 -1.87
CA LYS A 211 1.49 22.34 -2.63
C LYS A 211 2.91 22.79 -2.27
N GLU A 212 3.23 22.85 -0.98
CA GLU A 212 4.59 23.23 -0.53
C GLU A 212 5.65 22.21 -0.97
N LEU A 213 5.34 20.91 -0.89
CA LEU A 213 6.25 19.85 -1.32
C LEU A 213 6.55 19.96 -2.81
N ILE A 214 5.54 20.28 -3.62
CA ILE A 214 5.70 20.55 -5.06
C ILE A 214 6.59 21.79 -5.28
N ALA A 215 6.40 22.87 -4.54
CA ALA A 215 7.23 24.07 -4.63
C ALA A 215 8.71 23.79 -4.27
N ARG A 216 8.94 23.00 -3.21
CA ARG A 216 10.28 22.55 -2.82
C ARG A 216 10.92 21.68 -3.90
N THR A 217 10.16 20.75 -4.46
CA THR A 217 10.59 19.93 -5.60
C THR A 217 11.03 20.79 -6.78
N ILE A 218 10.25 21.81 -7.15
CA ILE A 218 10.60 22.72 -8.24
C ILE A 218 11.93 23.45 -7.96
N HIS A 219 12.13 23.90 -6.72
CA HIS A 219 13.34 24.61 -6.34
C HIS A 219 14.58 23.71 -6.34
N TYR A 220 14.55 22.59 -5.61
CA TYR A 220 15.72 21.74 -5.40
C TYR A 220 16.15 20.95 -6.63
N ASN A 221 15.28 20.82 -7.62
CA ASN A 221 15.62 20.22 -8.92
C ASN A 221 15.85 21.26 -10.02
N GLY A 222 15.67 22.55 -9.72
CA GLY A 222 15.81 23.66 -10.66
C GLY A 222 17.20 24.31 -10.68
N PRO A 223 17.38 25.39 -11.47
CA PRO A 223 18.66 26.08 -11.61
C PRO A 223 19.14 26.77 -10.33
N ARG A 224 18.22 27.13 -9.42
CA ARG A 224 18.51 27.85 -8.16
C ARG A 224 18.63 26.94 -6.93
N LYS A 225 18.84 25.63 -7.13
CA LYS A 225 18.86 24.61 -6.06
C LYS A 225 19.88 24.83 -4.94
N GLU A 226 20.99 25.53 -5.23
CA GLU A 226 22.04 25.84 -4.25
C GLU A 226 21.74 27.13 -3.44
N HIS A 227 20.70 27.87 -3.83
CA HIS A 227 20.28 29.10 -3.16
C HIS A 227 19.15 28.84 -2.16
N LYS A 228 18.73 29.89 -1.44
CA LYS A 228 17.70 29.76 -0.41
C LYS A 228 16.31 29.52 -1.02
N PHE A 229 15.58 28.58 -0.44
CA PHE A 229 14.12 28.46 -0.56
C PHE A 229 13.46 29.14 0.65
N VAL A 230 12.67 30.17 0.41
CA VAL A 230 12.01 30.95 1.46
C VAL A 230 10.49 30.78 1.34
N PRO A 231 9.86 29.93 2.18
CA PRO A 231 8.41 29.78 2.23
C PRO A 231 7.76 30.88 3.09
N VAL A 232 6.62 31.38 2.64
CA VAL A 232 5.81 32.39 3.34
C VAL A 232 4.35 32.00 3.22
N ASP A 233 3.66 31.87 4.36
CA ASP A 233 2.21 31.74 4.41
C ASP A 233 1.59 33.13 4.52
N CYS A 234 0.92 33.56 3.44
CA CYS A 234 0.29 34.87 3.37
C CYS A 234 -0.97 35.01 4.23
N GLY A 235 -1.54 33.90 4.72
CA GLY A 235 -2.70 33.87 5.62
C GLY A 235 -2.35 33.81 7.11
N ALA A 236 -1.11 33.48 7.47
CA ALA A 236 -0.71 33.27 8.86
C ALA A 236 -0.49 34.55 9.67
N LEU A 237 -0.24 35.69 9.02
CA LEU A 237 0.11 36.96 9.67
C LEU A 237 -0.88 38.08 9.33
N PRO A 238 -1.15 39.00 10.28
CA PRO A 238 -1.82 40.27 9.98
C PRO A 238 -1.07 41.05 8.89
N GLU A 239 -1.81 41.80 8.06
CA GLU A 239 -1.27 42.49 6.87
C GLU A 239 -0.02 43.34 7.14
N THR A 240 -0.02 44.13 8.22
CA THR A 240 1.11 45.01 8.56
C THR A 240 2.38 44.24 8.93
N LEU A 241 2.22 43.09 9.60
CA LEU A 241 3.33 42.20 9.92
C LEU A 241 3.80 41.46 8.67
N LEU A 242 2.88 40.97 7.83
CA LEU A 242 3.22 40.34 6.55
C LEU A 242 4.03 41.28 5.66
N GLU A 243 3.63 42.56 5.58
CA GLU A 243 4.37 43.57 4.82
C GLU A 243 5.78 43.78 5.37
N SER A 244 5.91 43.95 6.69
CA SER A 244 7.20 44.09 7.36
C SER A 244 8.10 42.86 7.21
N GLU A 245 7.55 41.65 7.25
CA GLU A 245 8.30 40.41 7.04
C GLU A 245 8.78 40.31 5.59
N LEU A 246 7.91 40.52 4.60
CA LEU A 246 8.27 40.34 3.19
C LEU A 246 9.21 41.42 2.66
N PHE A 247 8.92 42.70 2.93
CA PHE A 247 9.68 43.82 2.37
C PHE A 247 10.73 44.38 3.33
N GLY A 248 10.69 44.02 4.61
CA GLY A 248 11.57 44.57 5.64
C GLY A 248 11.10 45.93 6.12
N HIS A 249 11.78 46.47 7.13
CA HIS A 249 11.49 47.80 7.67
C HIS A 249 12.76 48.49 8.16
N VAL A 250 12.74 49.82 8.17
CA VAL A 250 13.76 50.63 8.84
C VAL A 250 13.37 50.90 10.28
N LYS A 251 14.37 51.15 11.14
CA LYS A 251 14.14 51.56 12.53
C LYS A 251 13.19 52.77 12.58
N GLY A 252 12.16 52.68 13.42
CA GLY A 252 11.16 53.75 13.60
C GLY A 252 10.02 53.78 12.58
N ALA A 253 9.91 52.78 11.69
CA ALA A 253 8.84 52.73 10.67
C ALA A 253 7.43 52.58 11.26
N PHE A 254 7.29 51.93 12.42
CA PHE A 254 6.03 51.76 13.16
C PHE A 254 6.31 51.52 14.66
N THR A 255 5.26 51.54 15.49
CA THR A 255 5.36 51.25 16.92
C THR A 255 5.84 49.81 17.15
N GLY A 256 7.09 49.65 17.61
CA GLY A 256 7.74 48.35 17.79
C GLY A 256 8.92 48.09 16.84
N ALA A 257 9.16 48.94 15.84
CA ALA A 257 10.31 48.87 14.93
C ALA A 257 11.60 49.38 15.60
N THR A 258 12.11 48.65 16.60
CA THR A 258 13.27 49.02 17.41
C THR A 258 14.61 48.94 16.65
N ALA A 259 14.66 48.11 15.61
CA ALA A 259 15.81 47.92 14.73
C ALA A 259 15.38 47.84 13.27
N THR A 260 16.32 48.04 12.34
CA THR A 260 16.10 47.78 10.92
C THR A 260 16.15 46.27 10.66
N LYS A 261 15.15 45.74 9.95
CA LYS A 261 15.05 44.31 9.60
C LYS A 261 15.02 44.14 8.08
N LYS A 262 15.81 43.18 7.56
CA LYS A 262 15.77 42.77 6.15
C LYS A 262 14.48 41.98 5.86
N GLY A 263 13.88 42.26 4.70
CA GLY A 263 12.70 41.53 4.25
C GLY A 263 13.03 40.15 3.66
N LEU A 264 12.04 39.27 3.60
CA LEU A 264 12.17 37.93 3.02
C LEU A 264 12.48 37.96 1.52
N PHE A 265 12.09 39.00 0.78
CA PHE A 265 12.55 39.21 -0.61
C PHE A 265 14.07 39.38 -0.70
N GLU A 266 14.70 40.09 0.26
CA GLU A 266 16.16 40.21 0.30
C GLU A 266 16.82 38.91 0.73
N VAL A 267 16.20 38.19 1.68
CA VAL A 267 16.69 36.87 2.12
C VAL A 267 16.65 35.86 0.98
N ALA A 268 15.64 35.94 0.11
CA ALA A 268 15.44 35.07 -1.05
C ALA A 268 16.21 35.52 -2.31
N HIS A 269 17.07 36.56 -2.22
CA HIS A 269 17.85 37.03 -3.36
C HIS A 269 18.68 35.89 -3.99
N GLN A 270 18.64 35.78 -5.31
CA GLN A 270 19.15 34.67 -6.15
C GLN A 270 18.50 33.31 -5.91
N GLY A 271 17.59 33.20 -4.94
CA GLY A 271 16.87 31.99 -4.59
C GLY A 271 15.43 31.98 -5.11
N THR A 272 14.59 31.27 -4.35
CA THR A 272 13.16 31.11 -4.63
C THR A 272 12.34 31.58 -3.43
N LEU A 273 11.34 32.43 -3.68
CA LEU A 273 10.31 32.81 -2.73
C LEU A 273 9.02 32.05 -3.06
N PHE A 274 8.52 31.30 -2.08
CA PHE A 274 7.26 30.57 -2.17
C PHE A 274 6.19 31.29 -1.35
N LEU A 275 5.10 31.71 -1.99
CA LEU A 275 3.97 32.37 -1.34
C LEU A 275 2.77 31.42 -1.31
N ASP A 276 2.43 30.90 -0.14
CA ASP A 276 1.25 30.05 0.04
C ASP A 276 0.01 30.87 0.39
N GLU A 277 -1.15 30.36 -0.03
CA GLU A 277 -2.47 30.99 0.14
C GLU A 277 -2.50 32.49 -0.22
N ILE A 278 -1.96 32.83 -1.39
CA ILE A 278 -1.83 34.23 -1.86
C ILE A 278 -3.17 34.98 -1.97
N THR A 279 -4.26 34.24 -2.08
CA THR A 279 -5.65 34.74 -2.11
C THR A 279 -6.07 35.42 -0.81
N ASN A 280 -5.39 35.16 0.31
CA ASN A 280 -5.68 35.77 1.61
C ASN A 280 -5.07 37.17 1.78
N THR A 281 -4.45 37.73 0.74
CA THR A 281 -3.81 39.05 0.79
C THR A 281 -4.76 40.19 0.42
N SER A 282 -4.58 41.35 1.06
CA SER A 282 -5.35 42.57 0.74
C SER A 282 -5.01 43.12 -0.65
N ILE A 283 -5.92 43.89 -1.25
CA ILE A 283 -5.68 44.59 -2.53
C ILE A 283 -4.48 45.55 -2.44
N THR A 284 -4.28 46.19 -1.28
CA THR A 284 -3.16 47.11 -1.03
C THR A 284 -1.83 46.37 -1.05
N PHE A 285 -1.78 45.22 -0.38
CA PHE A 285 -0.61 44.34 -0.38
C PHE A 285 -0.32 43.80 -1.78
N GLN A 286 -1.35 43.36 -2.50
CA GLN A 286 -1.23 42.88 -3.89
C GLN A 286 -0.59 43.93 -4.81
N ALA A 287 -0.90 45.21 -4.64
CA ALA A 287 -0.27 46.29 -5.41
C ALA A 287 1.25 46.44 -5.12
N LYS A 288 1.68 46.26 -3.87
CA LYS A 288 3.10 46.28 -3.49
C LYS A 288 3.84 45.06 -4.03
N LEU A 289 3.20 43.89 -3.92
CA LEU A 289 3.73 42.64 -4.47
C LEU A 289 3.90 42.73 -6.00
N LEU A 290 2.93 43.31 -6.71
CA LEU A 290 3.02 43.52 -8.16
C LEU A 290 4.27 44.30 -8.55
N ARG A 291 4.60 45.39 -7.84
CA ARG A 291 5.80 46.20 -8.09
C ARG A 291 7.07 45.37 -7.90
N ALA A 292 7.15 44.62 -6.80
CA ALA A 292 8.29 43.72 -6.55
C ALA A 292 8.49 42.69 -7.67
N ILE A 293 7.40 42.15 -8.22
CA ILE A 293 7.45 41.16 -9.32
C ILE A 293 7.77 41.80 -10.68
N GLN A 294 7.26 43.00 -10.95
CA GLN A 294 7.43 43.66 -12.24
C GLN A 294 8.80 44.31 -12.37
N GLU A 295 9.24 45.05 -11.35
CA GLU A 295 10.43 45.91 -11.38
C GLU A 295 11.67 45.19 -10.80
N GLY A 296 11.47 44.10 -10.04
CA GLY A 296 12.56 43.45 -9.31
C GLY A 296 13.12 44.34 -8.20
N GLU A 297 12.29 45.23 -7.66
CA GLU A 297 12.66 46.21 -6.66
C GLU A 297 11.68 46.18 -5.49
N ILE A 298 12.22 46.20 -4.26
CA ILE A 298 11.44 46.29 -3.04
C ILE A 298 11.73 47.58 -2.30
N LYS A 299 10.74 48.07 -1.55
CA LYS A 299 10.88 49.24 -0.69
C LYS A 299 10.55 48.84 0.74
N PRO A 300 11.55 48.79 1.65
CA PRO A 300 11.27 48.52 3.06
C PRO A 300 10.29 49.54 3.64
N VAL A 301 9.47 49.10 4.60
CA VAL A 301 8.51 49.98 5.28
C VAL A 301 9.27 51.12 5.96
N GLY A 302 8.85 52.35 5.68
CA GLY A 302 9.48 53.58 6.19
C GLY A 302 10.77 54.01 5.47
N ALA A 303 11.29 53.22 4.52
CA ALA A 303 12.45 53.63 3.71
C ALA A 303 12.02 54.57 2.58
N VAL A 304 12.96 55.37 2.06
CA VAL A 304 12.79 56.15 0.82
C VAL A 304 13.36 55.39 -0.37
N GLU A 305 14.52 54.76 -0.18
CA GLU A 305 15.27 54.03 -1.21
C GLU A 305 14.67 52.66 -1.53
N GLN A 306 14.75 52.29 -2.81
CA GLN A 306 14.42 50.96 -3.31
C GLN A 306 15.66 50.06 -3.30
N ARG A 307 15.43 48.74 -3.20
CA ARG A 307 16.48 47.71 -3.24
C ARG A 307 16.17 46.71 -4.34
N LYS A 308 17.14 46.48 -5.23
CA LYS A 308 17.02 45.47 -6.29
C LYS A 308 17.11 44.06 -5.73
N VAL A 309 16.22 43.20 -6.17
CA VAL A 309 16.17 41.77 -5.83
C VAL A 309 15.91 40.94 -7.08
N ASP A 310 16.62 39.83 -7.21
CA ASP A 310 16.36 38.81 -8.21
C ASP A 310 15.85 37.56 -7.49
N VAL A 311 14.57 37.24 -7.66
CA VAL A 311 13.91 36.16 -6.92
C VAL A 311 13.00 35.39 -7.87
N ARG A 312 13.14 34.06 -7.90
CA ARG A 312 12.17 33.19 -8.58
C ARG A 312 10.94 33.05 -7.70
N ILE A 313 9.76 33.25 -8.27
CA ILE A 313 8.52 33.28 -7.52
C ILE A 313 7.68 32.05 -7.87
N ILE A 314 7.27 31.32 -6.83
CA ILE A 314 6.28 30.25 -6.88
C ILE A 314 5.14 30.66 -5.96
N VAL A 315 3.90 30.58 -6.44
CA VAL A 315 2.73 30.94 -5.65
C VAL A 315 1.77 29.76 -5.58
N ALA A 316 1.08 29.63 -4.46
CA ALA A 316 0.09 28.60 -4.22
C ALA A 316 -1.24 29.18 -3.71
N THR A 317 -2.34 28.50 -4.03
CA THR A 317 -3.70 28.85 -3.60
C THR A 317 -4.54 27.60 -3.41
N SER A 318 -5.39 27.59 -2.38
CA SER A 318 -6.42 26.56 -2.15
C SER A 318 -7.56 26.56 -3.17
N GLY A 319 -7.82 27.70 -3.81
CA GLY A 319 -8.95 27.89 -4.72
C GLY A 319 -8.55 28.47 -6.07
N ASN A 320 -9.52 28.51 -6.99
CA ASN A 320 -9.34 29.04 -8.34
C ASN A 320 -9.08 30.55 -8.30
N LEU A 321 -7.91 31.00 -8.77
CA LEU A 321 -7.55 32.41 -8.68
C LEU A 321 -8.39 33.30 -9.64
N LYS A 322 -8.87 32.75 -10.76
CA LYS A 322 -9.72 33.50 -11.71
C LYS A 322 -11.06 33.88 -11.09
N THR A 323 -11.65 33.05 -10.23
CA THR A 323 -12.93 33.38 -9.59
C THR A 323 -12.76 34.54 -8.60
N LYS A 324 -11.62 34.59 -7.90
CA LYS A 324 -11.26 35.72 -7.01
C LYS A 324 -11.02 37.03 -7.78
N VAL A 325 -10.45 36.95 -8.98
CA VAL A 325 -10.33 38.11 -9.89
C VAL A 325 -11.70 38.61 -10.33
N ALA A 326 -12.60 37.71 -10.76
CA ALA A 326 -13.96 38.08 -11.15
C ALA A 326 -14.76 38.73 -10.00
N ALA A 327 -14.52 38.29 -8.76
CA ALA A 327 -15.09 38.88 -7.55
C ALA A 327 -14.46 40.20 -7.11
N LYS A 328 -13.42 40.70 -7.81
CA LYS A 328 -12.60 41.88 -7.44
C LYS A 328 -11.88 41.77 -6.09
N GLU A 329 -11.71 40.54 -5.59
CA GLU A 329 -10.94 40.24 -4.37
C GLU A 329 -9.44 40.06 -4.69
N PHE A 330 -9.12 39.83 -5.97
CA PHE A 330 -7.76 39.72 -6.46
C PHE A 330 -7.56 40.60 -7.68
N ARG A 331 -6.42 41.30 -7.76
CA ARG A 331 -6.14 42.20 -8.89
C ARG A 331 -5.82 41.41 -10.16
N GLU A 332 -6.43 41.84 -11.26
CA GLU A 332 -6.25 41.23 -12.58
C GLU A 332 -4.82 41.38 -13.11
N ASP A 333 -4.17 42.53 -12.89
CA ASP A 333 -2.79 42.78 -13.32
C ASP A 333 -1.77 41.87 -12.62
N LEU A 334 -1.94 41.64 -11.32
CA LEU A 334 -1.15 40.69 -10.55
C LEU A 334 -1.39 39.25 -11.00
N TYR A 335 -2.65 38.88 -11.25
CA TYR A 335 -2.99 37.55 -11.75
C TYR A 335 -2.22 37.20 -13.02
N TYR A 336 -2.22 38.06 -14.03
CA TYR A 336 -1.50 37.79 -15.28
C TYR A 336 0.02 37.78 -15.10
N ARG A 337 0.56 38.51 -14.11
CA ARG A 337 2.00 38.51 -13.85
C ARG A 337 2.48 37.26 -13.11
N LEU A 338 1.62 36.68 -12.27
CA LEU A 338 1.86 35.44 -11.53
C LEU A 338 1.59 34.20 -12.38
N ASN A 339 0.51 34.21 -13.16
CA ASN A 339 0.02 33.04 -13.87
C ASN A 339 0.70 32.85 -15.24
N VAL A 340 2.00 32.56 -15.23
CA VAL A 340 2.74 32.18 -16.46
C VAL A 340 2.58 30.70 -16.75
N VAL A 341 2.73 29.85 -15.73
CA VAL A 341 2.45 28.42 -15.81
C VAL A 341 1.57 28.01 -14.62
N THR A 342 0.44 27.39 -14.90
CA THR A 342 -0.46 26.84 -13.87
C THR A 342 -0.24 25.34 -13.71
N LEU A 343 -0.09 24.89 -12.46
CA LEU A 343 -0.04 23.49 -12.09
C LEU A 343 -1.23 23.18 -11.18
N HIS A 344 -2.13 22.34 -11.64
CA HIS A 344 -3.29 21.91 -10.87
C HIS A 344 -2.96 20.60 -10.14
N LEU A 345 -3.06 20.61 -8.81
CA LEU A 345 -2.91 19.41 -7.99
C LEU A 345 -4.27 18.77 -7.73
N PRO A 346 -4.46 17.49 -8.13
CA PRO A 346 -5.71 16.81 -7.90
C PRO A 346 -5.91 16.52 -6.40
N PRO A 347 -7.15 16.66 -5.88
CA PRO A 347 -7.49 16.20 -4.54
C PRO A 347 -7.36 14.67 -4.44
N LEU A 348 -7.20 14.16 -3.23
CA LEU A 348 -6.90 12.74 -2.98
C LEU A 348 -8.01 11.81 -3.49
N ARG A 349 -9.27 12.24 -3.45
CA ARG A 349 -10.42 11.52 -4.04
C ARG A 349 -10.35 11.30 -5.56
N GLU A 350 -9.58 12.11 -6.29
CA GLU A 350 -9.36 11.98 -7.74
C GLU A 350 -8.15 11.11 -8.08
N ARG A 351 -7.39 10.68 -7.08
CA ARG A 351 -6.18 9.83 -7.21
C ARG A 351 -6.19 8.68 -6.20
N LYS A 352 -7.27 7.90 -6.19
CA LYS A 352 -7.50 6.83 -5.21
C LYS A 352 -6.42 5.75 -5.24
N GLU A 353 -5.79 5.52 -6.40
CA GLU A 353 -4.69 4.57 -6.56
C GLU A 353 -3.47 4.94 -5.68
N ASP A 354 -3.30 6.23 -5.39
CA ASP A 354 -2.16 6.73 -4.61
C ASP A 354 -2.36 6.57 -3.10
N ILE A 355 -3.61 6.38 -2.63
CA ILE A 355 -3.94 6.29 -1.20
C ILE A 355 -3.17 5.17 -0.52
N ARG A 356 -3.09 4.00 -1.16
CA ARG A 356 -2.37 2.84 -0.61
C ARG A 356 -0.87 3.10 -0.48
N HIS A 357 -0.28 3.75 -1.48
CA HIS A 357 1.15 4.09 -1.50
C HIS A 357 1.49 5.15 -0.45
N LEU A 358 0.68 6.21 -0.37
CA LEU A 358 0.79 7.24 0.65
C LEU A 358 0.62 6.66 2.06
N ALA A 359 -0.37 5.78 2.25
CA ALA A 359 -0.61 5.17 3.55
C ALA A 359 0.57 4.28 4.01
N GLY A 360 1.14 3.49 3.10
CA GLY A 360 2.34 2.69 3.39
C GLY A 360 3.56 3.55 3.71
N HIS A 361 3.72 4.69 3.03
CA HIS A 361 4.80 5.63 3.31
C HIS A 361 4.70 6.23 4.72
N PHE A 362 3.54 6.80 5.07
CA PHE A 362 3.34 7.39 6.39
C PHE A 362 3.48 6.35 7.51
N LEU A 363 2.94 5.14 7.31
CA LEU A 363 3.12 4.05 8.26
C LEU A 363 4.60 3.78 8.53
N SER A 364 5.40 3.66 7.46
CA SER A 364 6.84 3.41 7.58
C SER A 364 7.55 4.57 8.30
N GLN A 365 7.22 5.81 7.94
CA GLN A 365 7.78 7.03 8.54
C GLN A 365 7.50 7.13 10.05
N PHE A 366 6.27 6.83 10.49
CA PHE A 366 5.91 6.88 11.90
C PHE A 366 6.44 5.70 12.71
N LEU A 367 6.58 4.52 12.08
CA LEU A 367 7.22 3.37 12.71
C LEU A 367 8.70 3.60 12.98
N GLU A 368 9.44 4.25 12.07
CA GLU A 368 10.84 4.61 12.31
C GLU A 368 11.01 5.49 13.56
N LYS A 369 10.07 6.40 13.82
CA LYS A 369 10.09 7.27 15.00
C LYS A 369 9.71 6.56 16.31
N THR A 370 9.04 5.41 16.24
CA THR A 370 8.47 4.70 17.40
C THR A 370 9.13 3.35 17.71
N LYS A 371 10.16 2.96 16.93
CA LYS A 371 11.00 1.79 17.23
C LYS A 371 11.70 1.94 18.58
N PRO A 372 11.82 0.87 19.39
CA PRO A 372 11.47 -0.54 19.10
C PRO A 372 10.07 -0.98 19.58
N VAL A 373 9.18 -0.07 19.98
CA VAL A 373 7.98 -0.39 20.77
C VAL A 373 6.84 -1.00 19.94
N LYS A 374 6.77 -0.69 18.64
CA LYS A 374 5.63 -1.07 17.77
C LYS A 374 6.06 -1.94 16.60
N GLN A 375 5.28 -2.98 16.31
CA GLN A 375 5.56 -3.99 15.26
C GLN A 375 4.45 -4.05 14.20
N LEU A 376 3.91 -2.90 13.79
CA LEU A 376 2.93 -2.87 12.69
C LEU A 376 3.61 -3.18 11.35
N HIS A 377 3.00 -4.05 10.54
CA HIS A 377 3.48 -4.46 9.22
C HIS A 377 2.62 -3.91 8.09
N GLY A 378 1.45 -3.35 8.39
CA GLY A 378 0.53 -2.85 7.36
C GLY A 378 -0.87 -2.58 7.87
N PHE A 379 -1.80 -2.55 6.93
CA PHE A 379 -3.23 -2.32 7.16
C PHE A 379 -4.00 -3.59 6.84
N THR A 380 -5.02 -3.89 7.62
CA THR A 380 -5.98 -4.95 7.29
C THR A 380 -6.76 -4.58 6.01
N ALA A 381 -7.22 -5.58 5.25
CA ALA A 381 -8.01 -5.33 4.04
C ALA A 381 -9.28 -4.49 4.30
N PRO A 382 -10.03 -4.67 5.41
CA PRO A 382 -11.15 -3.78 5.75
C PRO A 382 -10.75 -2.34 6.01
N ALA A 383 -9.62 -2.09 6.69
CA ALA A 383 -9.12 -0.73 6.93
C ALA A 383 -8.72 -0.04 5.63
N MET A 384 -7.99 -0.75 4.75
CA MET A 384 -7.59 -0.20 3.45
C MET A 384 -8.80 0.13 2.58
N ARG A 385 -9.87 -0.69 2.61
CA ARG A 385 -11.13 -0.37 1.92
C ARG A 385 -11.81 0.88 2.47
N ILE A 386 -11.69 1.19 3.75
CA ILE A 386 -12.21 2.44 4.31
C ILE A 386 -11.42 3.62 3.71
N PHE A 387 -10.09 3.52 3.68
CA PHE A 387 -9.24 4.56 3.13
C PHE A 387 -9.52 4.82 1.64
N GLU A 388 -9.69 3.78 0.83
CA GLU A 388 -9.95 3.91 -0.62
C GLU A 388 -11.34 4.48 -0.95
N ASN A 389 -12.30 4.38 -0.02
CA ASN A 389 -13.68 4.84 -0.24
C ASN A 389 -14.00 6.20 0.40
N TYR A 390 -13.16 6.68 1.31
CA TYR A 390 -13.33 8.01 1.91
C TYR A 390 -12.87 9.12 0.94
N ASP A 391 -13.54 10.27 0.98
CA ASP A 391 -13.27 11.38 0.06
C ASP A 391 -12.09 12.27 0.48
N TRP A 392 -11.62 12.13 1.72
CA TRP A 392 -10.46 12.85 2.27
C TRP A 392 -10.54 14.38 2.05
N PRO A 393 -11.50 15.07 2.68
CA PRO A 393 -11.65 16.53 2.56
C PRO A 393 -10.39 17.32 2.99
N GLY A 394 -9.58 16.78 3.92
CA GLY A 394 -8.28 17.34 4.29
C GLY A 394 -7.09 16.76 3.51
N ASN A 395 -7.36 15.99 2.45
CA ASN A 395 -6.39 15.41 1.52
C ASN A 395 -5.26 14.63 2.23
N ILE A 396 -4.00 14.80 1.80
CA ILE A 396 -2.85 14.07 2.33
C ILE A 396 -2.64 14.38 3.82
N ARG A 397 -2.87 15.63 4.24
CA ARG A 397 -2.70 16.06 5.64
C ARG A 397 -3.64 15.30 6.58
N GLU A 398 -4.88 15.09 6.16
CA GLU A 398 -5.83 14.28 6.94
C GLU A 398 -5.42 12.81 6.98
N LEU A 399 -5.02 12.23 5.84
CA LEU A 399 -4.51 10.86 5.76
C LEU A 399 -3.31 10.64 6.69
N GLU A 400 -2.34 11.56 6.67
CA GLU A 400 -1.16 11.55 7.54
C GLU A 400 -1.58 11.54 9.02
N ASN A 401 -2.46 12.47 9.43
CA ASN A 401 -2.94 12.57 10.81
C ASN A 401 -3.69 11.31 11.27
N VAL A 402 -4.52 10.74 10.40
CA VAL A 402 -5.27 9.51 10.70
C VAL A 402 -4.31 8.35 10.94
N ILE A 403 -3.28 8.21 10.11
CA ILE A 403 -2.29 7.14 10.23
C ILE A 403 -1.41 7.36 11.46
N GLU A 404 -0.95 8.58 11.72
CA GLU A 404 -0.20 8.91 12.93
C GLU A 404 -0.97 8.54 14.19
N ARG A 405 -2.27 8.89 14.24
CA ARG A 405 -3.16 8.52 15.34
C ARG A 405 -3.30 7.01 15.47
N ALA A 406 -3.54 6.30 14.38
CA ALA A 406 -3.68 4.84 14.39
C ALA A 406 -2.39 4.17 14.88
N VAL A 407 -1.23 4.58 14.37
CA VAL A 407 0.08 4.09 14.84
C VAL A 407 0.26 4.41 16.32
N THR A 408 -0.12 5.60 16.78
CA THR A 408 0.02 6.05 18.18
C THR A 408 -0.87 5.25 19.15
N LEU A 409 -2.10 4.95 18.76
CA LEU A 409 -3.06 4.22 19.59
C LEU A 409 -2.88 2.69 19.53
N ALA A 410 -2.20 2.18 18.50
CA ALA A 410 -1.99 0.75 18.35
C ALA A 410 -1.29 0.13 19.57
N HIS A 411 -1.81 -1.02 20.01
CA HIS A 411 -1.21 -1.78 21.09
C HIS A 411 0.13 -2.40 20.63
N PRO A 412 1.15 -2.57 21.49
CA PRO A 412 2.43 -3.18 21.10
C PRO A 412 2.31 -4.56 20.42
N ASP A 413 1.27 -5.32 20.76
CA ASP A 413 1.01 -6.67 20.22
C ASP A 413 0.26 -6.65 18.88
N GLU A 414 -0.23 -5.49 18.42
CA GLU A 414 -0.90 -5.39 17.13
C GLU A 414 0.12 -5.40 15.99
N GLN A 415 -0.13 -6.28 15.02
CA GLN A 415 0.70 -6.40 13.81
C GLN A 415 0.13 -5.63 12.62
N MET A 416 -1.15 -5.25 12.65
CA MET A 416 -1.86 -4.65 11.52
C MET A 416 -2.86 -3.60 11.99
N ILE A 417 -2.97 -2.49 11.26
CA ILE A 417 -3.99 -1.46 11.54
C ILE A 417 -5.36 -1.98 11.11
N SER A 418 -6.25 -2.17 12.08
CA SER A 418 -7.65 -2.59 11.90
C SER A 418 -8.58 -1.37 11.84
N PRO A 419 -9.84 -1.53 11.36
CA PRO A 419 -10.84 -0.46 11.39
C PRO A 419 -11.09 0.15 12.78
N GLU A 420 -10.86 -0.61 13.85
CA GLU A 420 -11.12 -0.20 15.24
C GLU A 420 -10.13 0.87 15.73
N LEU A 421 -8.95 0.97 15.10
CA LEU A 421 -7.95 1.99 15.38
C LEU A 421 -8.19 3.28 14.59
N LEU A 422 -9.10 3.25 13.61
CA LEU A 422 -9.43 4.40 12.80
C LEU A 422 -10.40 5.33 13.55
N PRO A 423 -10.39 6.64 13.29
CA PRO A 423 -11.39 7.55 13.83
C PRO A 423 -12.82 7.16 13.44
N ASP A 424 -13.76 7.37 14.36
CA ASP A 424 -15.17 7.03 14.16
C ASP A 424 -15.77 7.67 12.91
N PHE A 425 -15.36 8.89 12.54
CA PHE A 425 -15.87 9.58 11.35
C PHE A 425 -15.56 8.83 10.04
N LEU A 426 -14.46 8.07 9.97
CA LEU A 426 -14.14 7.23 8.80
C LEU A 426 -14.99 5.96 8.75
N VAL A 427 -15.47 5.51 9.90
CA VAL A 427 -16.26 4.28 10.04
C VAL A 427 -17.76 4.57 9.93
N GLN A 428 -18.19 5.76 10.34
CA GLN A 428 -19.60 6.20 10.38
C GLN A 428 -20.11 6.79 9.06
N ASP A 429 -19.25 7.20 8.13
CA ASP A 429 -19.65 7.73 6.80
C ASP A 429 -20.29 6.66 5.87
N ARG A 430 -20.61 5.48 6.42
CA ARG A 430 -21.42 4.43 5.77
C ARG A 430 -22.93 4.60 5.94
N PHE A 431 -23.42 5.74 6.45
CA PHE A 431 -24.87 5.99 6.62
C PHE A 431 -25.40 7.29 6.01
N THR A 432 -24.75 7.85 4.99
CA THR A 432 -25.39 8.81 4.09
C THR A 432 -25.52 8.20 2.69
N PRO A 433 -26.69 7.63 2.35
CA PRO A 433 -27.00 7.34 0.96
C PRO A 433 -27.21 8.68 0.25
N VAL A 434 -26.41 8.90 -0.79
CA VAL A 434 -26.72 9.83 -1.87
C VAL A 434 -28.16 9.60 -2.33
N GLU A 435 -28.91 10.70 -2.43
CA GLU A 435 -30.29 10.76 -2.87
C GLU A 435 -30.53 9.95 -4.14
N SER A 436 -31.33 8.89 -4.02
CA SER A 436 -32.44 8.50 -4.90
C SER A 436 -32.71 7.00 -4.79
N ILE A 437 -33.91 6.66 -4.29
CA ILE A 437 -34.72 5.43 -4.48
C ILE A 437 -35.38 4.99 -3.14
N SER A 438 -36.59 5.52 -2.91
CA SER A 438 -37.71 4.94 -2.14
C SER A 438 -37.58 4.72 -0.61
N ASP A 439 -37.85 5.77 0.16
CA ASP A 439 -38.00 5.80 1.64
C ASP A 439 -39.03 4.82 2.26
N GLN A 440 -39.88 4.16 1.49
CA GLN A 440 -40.94 3.32 2.04
C GLN A 440 -40.53 1.86 2.30
N ARG A 441 -39.46 1.35 1.67
CA ARG A 441 -38.99 -0.03 1.86
C ARG A 441 -37.98 -0.17 3.01
N GLN A 442 -37.10 0.82 3.17
CA GLN A 442 -36.07 0.84 4.22
C GLN A 442 -36.70 0.83 5.62
N ASN A 443 -37.72 1.68 5.84
CA ASN A 443 -38.44 1.78 7.12
C ASN A 443 -39.23 0.52 7.48
N LYS A 444 -39.74 -0.22 6.48
CA LYS A 444 -40.41 -1.50 6.71
C LYS A 444 -39.43 -2.62 7.09
N LEU A 445 -38.26 -2.68 6.46
CA LEU A 445 -37.27 -3.72 6.75
C LEU A 445 -36.67 -3.54 8.16
N VAL A 446 -36.33 -2.30 8.54
CA VAL A 446 -35.79 -1.99 9.88
C VAL A 446 -36.82 -2.30 10.97
N ALA A 447 -38.10 -1.93 10.76
CA ALA A 447 -39.17 -2.26 11.69
C ALA A 447 -39.41 -3.78 11.83
N GLU A 448 -39.28 -4.54 10.74
CA GLU A 448 -39.48 -5.99 10.75
C GLU A 448 -38.29 -6.73 11.39
N MET A 449 -37.07 -6.24 11.19
CA MET A 449 -35.88 -6.75 11.87
C MET A 449 -35.95 -6.49 13.38
N ASP A 450 -36.37 -5.29 13.81
CA ASP A 450 -36.54 -4.98 15.23
C ASP A 450 -37.65 -5.82 15.88
N ARG A 451 -38.76 -6.09 15.17
CA ARG A 451 -39.82 -7.01 15.64
C ARG A 451 -39.34 -8.44 15.78
N THR A 452 -38.61 -8.93 14.78
CA THR A 452 -38.06 -10.29 14.78
C THR A 452 -37.05 -10.46 15.91
N GLU A 453 -36.17 -9.48 16.09
CA GLU A 453 -35.18 -9.45 17.19
C GLU A 453 -35.88 -9.46 18.56
N ARG A 454 -36.89 -8.61 18.76
CA ARG A 454 -37.69 -8.59 19.99
C ARG A 454 -38.34 -9.94 20.27
N HIS A 455 -38.90 -10.59 19.25
CA HIS A 455 -39.58 -11.88 19.40
C HIS A 455 -38.61 -13.01 19.76
N MET A 456 -37.42 -13.04 19.14
CA MET A 456 -36.38 -14.02 19.46
C MET A 456 -35.85 -13.86 20.89
N ILE A 457 -35.69 -12.63 21.36
CA ILE A 457 -35.26 -12.34 22.74
C ILE A 457 -36.31 -12.81 23.75
N LEU A 458 -37.59 -12.52 23.52
CA LEU A 458 -38.69 -12.96 24.38
C LEU A 458 -38.81 -14.49 24.43
N ALA A 459 -38.79 -15.16 23.27
CA ALA A 459 -38.88 -16.61 23.20
C ALA A 459 -37.69 -17.30 23.91
N ALA A 460 -36.49 -16.73 23.82
CA ALA A 460 -35.32 -17.24 24.54
C ALA A 460 -35.43 -17.02 26.06
N LEU A 461 -35.99 -15.89 26.51
CA LEU A 461 -36.20 -15.62 27.93
C LEU A 461 -37.28 -16.54 28.53
N GLU A 462 -38.40 -16.73 27.84
CA GLU A 462 -39.48 -17.64 28.28
C GLU A 462 -39.02 -19.09 28.35
N LYS A 463 -38.32 -19.57 27.32
CA LYS A 463 -37.79 -20.95 27.26
C LYS A 463 -36.80 -21.27 28.39
N HIS A 464 -36.12 -20.24 28.91
CA HIS A 464 -35.14 -20.38 29.99
C HIS A 464 -35.61 -19.75 31.31
N GLY A 465 -36.93 -19.54 31.49
CA GLY A 465 -37.54 -19.11 32.75
C GLY A 465 -37.00 -17.78 33.29
N GLY A 466 -36.67 -16.83 32.41
CA GLY A 466 -36.09 -15.52 32.78
C GLY A 466 -34.59 -15.55 33.06
N ASN A 467 -33.91 -16.69 32.89
CA ASN A 467 -32.46 -16.75 33.08
C ASN A 467 -31.68 -16.11 31.92
N ARG A 468 -31.36 -14.82 32.09
CA ARG A 468 -30.67 -13.97 31.11
C ARG A 468 -29.32 -14.52 30.63
N THR A 469 -28.62 -15.29 31.46
CA THR A 469 -27.32 -15.89 31.07
C THR A 469 -27.52 -17.08 30.14
N GLN A 470 -28.53 -17.92 30.39
CA GLN A 470 -28.85 -19.05 29.53
C GLN A 470 -29.53 -18.60 28.22
N ALA A 471 -30.39 -17.59 28.27
CA ALA A 471 -31.01 -16.99 27.10
C ALA A 471 -29.98 -16.33 26.16
N ALA A 472 -28.97 -15.64 26.70
CA ALA A 472 -27.89 -15.07 25.89
C ALA A 472 -27.07 -16.19 25.19
N LYS A 473 -26.80 -17.29 25.90
CA LYS A 473 -26.06 -18.43 25.38
C LYS A 473 -26.83 -19.17 24.27
N SER A 474 -28.14 -19.34 24.40
CA SER A 474 -28.96 -19.97 23.36
C SER A 474 -29.14 -19.09 22.12
N LEU A 475 -29.04 -17.78 22.27
CA LEU A 475 -29.01 -16.80 21.17
C LEU A 475 -27.61 -16.57 20.57
N GLY A 476 -26.56 -17.22 21.11
CA GLY A 476 -25.19 -17.08 20.60
C GLY A 476 -24.56 -15.70 20.83
N ILE A 477 -25.07 -14.92 21.78
CA ILE A 477 -24.60 -13.56 22.08
C ILE A 477 -24.07 -13.44 23.52
N ALA A 478 -23.21 -12.45 23.76
CA ALA A 478 -22.75 -12.15 25.12
C ALA A 478 -23.90 -11.62 26.00
N ARG A 479 -23.85 -11.91 27.30
CA ARG A 479 -24.88 -11.47 28.28
C ARG A 479 -25.05 -9.95 28.30
N THR A 480 -23.96 -9.20 28.17
CA THR A 480 -23.97 -7.72 28.08
C THR A 480 -24.73 -7.24 26.85
N THR A 481 -24.54 -7.89 25.70
CA THR A 481 -25.26 -7.63 24.46
C THR A 481 -26.75 -7.92 24.58
N LEU A 482 -27.14 -9.01 25.26
CA LEU A 482 -28.55 -9.30 25.56
C LEU A 482 -29.18 -8.18 26.41
N LEU A 483 -28.50 -7.72 27.47
CA LEU A 483 -29.01 -6.66 28.35
C LEU A 483 -29.21 -5.32 27.61
N LEU A 484 -28.28 -4.97 26.70
CA LEU A 484 -28.43 -3.78 25.86
C LEU A 484 -29.60 -3.89 24.90
N LYS A 485 -29.82 -5.07 24.30
CA LYS A 485 -30.96 -5.33 23.41
C LYS A 485 -32.29 -5.36 24.17
N MET A 486 -32.34 -5.90 25.39
CA MET A 486 -33.51 -5.84 26.26
C MET A 486 -33.88 -4.39 26.60
N LYS A 487 -32.88 -3.54 26.91
CA LYS A 487 -33.09 -2.11 27.16
C LYS A 487 -33.56 -1.36 25.91
N LYS A 488 -32.99 -1.67 24.73
CA LYS A 488 -33.42 -1.12 23.43
C LYS A 488 -34.89 -1.44 23.15
N HIS A 489 -35.32 -2.67 23.45
CA HIS A 489 -36.67 -3.16 23.19
C HIS A 489 -37.65 -2.96 24.35
N GLN A 490 -37.24 -2.27 25.43
CA GLN A 490 -38.06 -2.05 26.64
C GLN A 490 -38.66 -3.34 27.21
N LEU A 491 -37.82 -4.39 27.32
CA LEU A 491 -38.20 -5.69 27.87
C LEU A 491 -37.70 -5.79 29.32
N ASP A 492 -38.61 -5.59 30.28
CA ASP A 492 -38.35 -5.79 31.71
C ASP A 492 -39.01 -7.09 32.18
N LEU A 493 -38.24 -8.19 32.11
CA LEU A 493 -38.58 -9.51 32.65
C LEU A 493 -37.45 -10.02 33.55
#